data_AF-A0A429XAB2-F1
#
_entry.id   AF-A0A429XAB2-F1
#
_cell.length_a   1.000
_cell.length_b   1.000
_cell.length_c   1.000
_cell.angle_alpha   90.00
_cell.angle_beta   90.00
_cell.angle_gamma   90.00
#
_symmetry.space_group_name_H-M   'P 1'
#
loop_
_entity.id
_entity.type
_entity.pdbx_description
1 polymer ?
#
loop_
_entity_poly.entity_id
_entity_poly.type
_entity_poly.pdbx_seq_one_letter_code
_entity_poly.pdbx_strand_id
1 'polypeptide(L)'
;MIKDLKNNFLQVSFLGMIWIVFLITIFNLHEEIVPFLYIWNLIGISILMGIVFGIAYPYLWNYSTFKVTTKIIISTFLNFFCGIESVYLFSPKVFEFVKPYLFLILLITLIGHIIGFYFFSKYENKKIADSLNKALKN
;
A
#
# COMPACT_ATOMS: atom_id res chain seq x y z
N MET A 1 11.06 12.20 -9.65
CA MET A 1 11.07 10.79 -9.17
C MET A 1 11.59 10.66 -7.75
N ILE A 2 12.91 10.69 -7.48
CA ILE A 2 13.44 10.37 -6.13
C ILE A 2 12.89 11.31 -5.05
N LYS A 3 12.86 12.62 -5.32
CA LYS A 3 12.26 13.61 -4.41
C LYS A 3 10.78 13.32 -4.13
N ASP A 4 10.02 12.98 -5.16
CA ASP A 4 8.59 12.71 -5.06
C ASP A 4 8.33 11.42 -4.27
N LEU A 5 9.06 10.34 -4.56
CA LEU A 5 8.97 9.08 -3.83
C LEU A 5 9.39 9.24 -2.36
N LYS A 6 10.43 10.05 -2.07
CA LYS A 6 10.83 10.37 -0.70
C LYS A 6 9.73 11.11 0.05
N ASN A 7 9.11 12.11 -0.58
CA ASN A 7 8.04 12.88 0.03
C ASN A 7 6.79 12.01 0.27
N ASN A 8 6.39 11.20 -0.72
CA ASN A 8 5.28 10.26 -0.60
C ASN A 8 5.54 9.23 0.49
N PHE A 9 6.76 8.67 0.57
CA PHE A 9 7.17 7.75 1.63
C PHE A 9 6.96 8.38 3.02
N LEU A 10 7.48 9.58 3.23
CA LEU A 10 7.37 10.27 4.52
C LEU A 10 5.91 10.58 4.86
N GLN A 11 5.15 11.10 3.89
CA GLN A 11 3.74 11.45 4.08
C GLN A 11 2.89 10.22 4.43
N VAL A 12 3.02 9.15 3.66
CA VAL A 12 2.27 7.91 3.86
C VAL A 12 2.67 7.24 5.18
N SER A 13 3.96 7.18 5.50
CA SER A 13 4.41 6.57 6.76
C SER A 13 3.88 7.35 7.97
N PHE A 14 3.97 8.68 7.92
CA PHE A 14 3.51 9.54 9.01
C PHE A 14 1.99 9.48 9.19
N LEU A 15 1.23 9.59 8.10
CA LEU A 15 -0.23 9.45 8.15
C LEU A 15 -0.64 8.04 8.57
N GLY A 16 0.07 7.01 8.12
CA GLY A 16 -0.13 5.62 8.54
C GLY A 16 0.05 5.45 10.04
N MET A 17 1.10 6.03 10.62
CA MET A 17 1.34 6.02 12.06
C MET A 17 0.19 6.67 12.83
N ILE A 18 -0.21 7.88 12.43
CA ILE A 18 -1.33 8.59 13.04
C ILE A 18 -2.60 7.74 12.95
N TRP A 19 -2.86 7.17 11.77
CA TRP A 19 -4.06 6.37 11.54
C TRP A 19 -4.12 5.12 12.40
N ILE A 20 -3.01 4.40 12.55
CA ILE A 20 -2.96 3.20 13.38
C ILE A 20 -3.15 3.55 14.86
N VAL A 21 -2.46 4.57 15.35
CA VAL A 21 -2.62 5.05 16.73
C VAL A 21 -4.07 5.48 16.97
N PHE A 22 -4.67 6.21 16.03
CA PHE A 22 -6.07 6.62 16.10
C PHE A 22 -7.03 5.44 16.19
N LEU A 23 -6.84 4.40 15.37
CA LEU A 23 -7.64 3.18 15.42
C LEU A 23 -7.48 2.43 16.75
N ILE A 24 -6.25 2.31 17.26
CA ILE A 24 -5.99 1.68 18.55
C ILE A 24 -6.72 2.42 19.68
N THR A 25 -6.71 3.75 19.65
CA THR A 25 -7.38 4.60 20.65
C THR A 25 -8.90 4.47 20.58
N ILE A 26 -9.50 4.54 19.40
CA ILE A 26 -10.97 4.48 19.25
C ILE A 26 -11.54 3.13 19.67
N PHE A 27 -10.87 2.04 19.30
CA PHE A 27 -11.35 0.69 19.56
C PHE A 27 -10.80 0.09 20.86
N ASN A 28 -10.05 0.88 21.64
CA ASN A 28 -9.41 0.46 22.89
C ASN A 28 -8.67 -0.89 22.75
N LEU A 29 -7.87 -1.02 21.69
CA LEU A 29 -7.28 -2.30 21.26
C LEU A 29 -6.05 -2.73 22.07
N HIS A 30 -5.66 -1.96 23.09
CA HIS A 30 -4.51 -2.23 23.95
C HIS A 30 -4.82 -1.98 25.42
N GLU A 31 -4.00 -2.59 26.27
CA GLU A 31 -4.05 -2.42 27.72
C GLU A 31 -3.59 -1.01 28.13
N GLU A 32 -3.89 -0.62 29.37
CA GLU A 32 -3.51 0.69 29.93
C GLU A 32 -1.99 0.96 29.88
N ILE A 33 -1.17 -0.09 29.80
CA ILE A 33 0.30 0.00 29.73
C ILE A 33 0.79 -0.59 28.41
N VAL A 34 1.37 0.28 27.57
CA VAL A 34 1.94 -0.11 26.27
C VAL A 34 3.46 -0.32 26.41
N PRO A 35 4.00 -1.52 26.10
CA PRO A 35 5.43 -1.75 26.14
C PRO A 35 6.15 -0.98 25.03
N PHE A 36 7.33 -0.43 25.31
CA PHE A 36 8.13 0.31 24.31
C PHE A 36 8.42 -0.48 23.04
N LEU A 37 8.56 -1.80 23.14
CA LEU A 37 8.74 -2.66 21.96
C LEU A 37 7.55 -2.57 20.99
N TYR A 38 6.33 -2.40 21.50
CA TYR A 38 5.15 -2.25 20.66
C TYR A 38 5.17 -0.95 19.85
N ILE A 39 5.75 0.12 20.40
CA ILE A 39 5.95 1.38 19.65
C ILE A 39 6.83 1.14 18.42
N TRP A 40 7.89 0.33 18.56
CA TRP A 40 8.72 -0.05 17.42
C TRP A 40 7.96 -0.88 16.38
N ASN A 41 7.04 -1.74 16.81
CA ASN A 41 6.17 -2.46 15.89
C ASN A 41 5.27 -1.50 15.10
N LEU A 42 4.67 -0.50 15.76
CA LEU A 42 3.84 0.52 15.10
C LEU A 42 4.64 1.35 14.07
N ILE A 43 5.87 1.73 14.42
CA ILE A 43 6.80 2.38 13.50
C ILE A 43 7.08 1.45 12.31
N GLY A 44 7.32 0.16 12.55
CA GLY A 44 7.54 -0.85 11.52
C GLY A 44 6.38 -0.94 10.54
N ILE A 45 5.14 -1.05 11.04
CA ILE A 45 3.92 -1.07 10.20
C ILE A 45 3.84 0.20 9.35
N SER A 46 4.09 1.36 9.96
CA SER A 46 4.04 2.65 9.27
C SER A 46 5.07 2.76 8.14
N ILE A 47 6.28 2.25 8.37
CA ILE A 47 7.32 2.15 7.34
C ILE A 47 6.90 1.21 6.21
N LEU A 48 6.31 0.04 6.53
CA LEU A 48 5.79 -0.88 5.52
C LEU A 48 4.70 -0.23 4.66
N MET A 49 3.78 0.51 5.27
CA MET A 49 2.80 1.31 4.53
C MET A 49 3.48 2.33 3.61
N GLY A 50 4.49 3.04 4.11
CA GLY A 50 5.30 3.96 3.32
C GLY A 50 5.99 3.31 2.13
N ILE A 51 6.55 2.12 2.30
CA ILE A 51 7.20 1.36 1.24
C ILE A 51 6.17 0.98 0.17
N VAL A 52 5.04 0.41 0.55
CA VAL A 52 4.03 -0.08 -0.40
C VAL A 52 3.35 1.09 -1.11
N PHE A 53 2.72 1.99 -0.35
CA PHE A 53 1.85 3.03 -0.90
C PHE A 53 2.59 4.33 -1.24
N GLY A 54 3.70 4.62 -0.56
CA GLY A 54 4.51 5.82 -0.79
C GLY A 54 5.61 5.64 -1.85
N ILE A 55 6.15 4.43 -1.99
CA ILE A 55 7.26 4.15 -2.93
C ILE A 55 6.81 3.22 -4.05
N ALA A 56 6.49 1.96 -3.74
CA ALA A 56 6.35 0.92 -4.74
C ALA A 56 5.20 1.20 -5.71
N TYR A 57 4.04 1.58 -5.20
CA TYR A 57 2.88 1.89 -6.02
C TYR A 57 3.08 3.12 -6.89
N PRO A 58 3.48 4.30 -6.35
CA PRO A 58 3.83 5.45 -7.18
C PRO A 58 4.94 5.17 -8.19
N TYR A 59 5.93 4.34 -7.83
CA TYR A 59 6.98 3.90 -8.75
C TYR A 59 6.42 3.07 -9.90
N LEU A 60 5.67 2.01 -9.57
CA LEU A 60 5.12 1.10 -10.57
C LEU A 60 4.16 1.84 -11.50
N TRP A 61 3.31 2.73 -10.98
CA TRP A 61 2.37 3.49 -11.82
C TRP A 61 3.05 4.56 -12.65
N ASN A 62 3.84 5.45 -12.04
CA ASN A 62 4.24 6.70 -12.71
C ASN A 62 5.61 6.63 -13.38
N TYR A 63 6.49 5.72 -12.96
CA TYR A 63 7.89 5.72 -13.38
C TYR A 63 8.35 4.40 -14.02
N SER A 64 7.70 3.28 -13.72
CA SER A 64 8.09 1.99 -14.29
C SER A 64 7.58 1.80 -15.72
N THR A 65 8.45 1.26 -16.57
CA THR A 65 8.16 0.89 -17.97
C THR A 65 7.68 -0.55 -18.11
N PHE A 66 7.42 -1.24 -16.99
CA PHE A 66 6.98 -2.62 -16.99
C PHE A 66 5.61 -2.81 -17.64
N LYS A 67 5.37 -4.01 -18.18
CA LYS A 67 4.04 -4.40 -18.65
C LYS A 67 3.04 -4.41 -17.49
N VAL A 68 1.78 -4.12 -17.77
CA VAL A 68 0.69 -4.07 -16.78
C VAL A 68 0.63 -5.34 -15.93
N THR A 69 0.77 -6.52 -16.56
CA THR A 69 0.80 -7.81 -15.85
C THR A 69 1.92 -7.88 -14.81
N THR A 70 3.12 -7.40 -15.15
CA THR A 70 4.26 -7.39 -14.23
C THR A 70 4.02 -6.41 -13.07
N LYS A 71 3.45 -5.23 -13.34
CA LYS A 71 3.09 -4.26 -12.31
C LYS A 71 2.07 -4.85 -11.32
N ILE A 72 1.04 -5.54 -11.83
CA ILE A 72 0.04 -6.22 -11.00
C ILE A 72 0.71 -7.27 -10.11
N ILE A 73 1.52 -8.16 -10.68
CA ILE A 73 2.19 -9.23 -9.93
C ILE A 73 3.04 -8.65 -8.80
N ILE A 74 3.89 -7.66 -9.09
CA ILE A 74 4.76 -7.04 -8.08
C ILE A 74 3.91 -6.35 -7.00
N SER A 75 2.90 -5.57 -7.40
CA SER A 75 2.02 -4.88 -6.45
C SER A 75 1.26 -5.84 -5.54
N THR A 76 0.81 -6.97 -6.06
CA THR A 76 0.08 -8.01 -5.31
C THR A 76 1.00 -8.67 -4.30
N PHE A 77 2.16 -9.20 -4.72
CA PHE A 77 3.07 -9.88 -3.79
C PHE A 77 3.62 -8.95 -2.73
N LEU A 78 4.05 -7.74 -3.12
CA LEU A 78 4.60 -6.78 -2.16
C LEU A 78 3.56 -6.38 -1.12
N ASN A 79 2.33 -6.06 -1.55
CA ASN A 79 1.26 -5.70 -0.62
C ASN A 79 0.89 -6.88 0.28
N PHE A 80 0.77 -8.09 -0.29
CA PHE A 80 0.44 -9.28 0.48
C PHE A 80 1.45 -9.54 1.60
N PHE A 81 2.75 -9.57 1.29
CA PHE A 81 3.78 -9.82 2.30
C PHE A 81 3.89 -8.68 3.31
N CYS A 82 3.88 -7.42 2.87
CA CYS A 82 3.90 -6.28 3.79
C CYS A 82 2.64 -6.22 4.67
N GLY A 83 1.48 -6.61 4.14
CA GLY A 83 0.23 -6.68 4.89
C GLY A 83 0.27 -7.77 5.96
N ILE A 84 0.78 -8.95 5.63
CA ILE A 84 0.98 -10.05 6.60
C ILE A 84 1.96 -9.63 7.70
N GLU A 85 3.11 -9.08 7.32
CA GLU A 85 4.11 -8.60 8.27
C GLU A 85 3.52 -7.52 9.18
N SER A 86 2.71 -6.62 8.62
CA SER A 86 2.01 -5.60 9.40
C SER A 86 1.03 -6.19 10.42
N VAL A 87 0.29 -7.23 10.04
CA VAL A 87 -0.61 -7.96 10.96
C VAL A 87 0.19 -8.65 12.06
N TYR A 88 1.32 -9.27 11.74
CA TYR A 88 2.19 -9.91 12.71
C TYR A 88 2.78 -8.92 13.71
N LEU A 89 3.31 -7.79 13.23
CA LEU A 89 3.83 -6.69 14.06
C LEU A 89 2.74 -6.12 14.97
N PHE A 90 1.50 -6.02 14.47
CA PHE A 90 0.37 -5.54 15.25
C PHE A 90 0.00 -6.53 16.37
N SER A 91 -0.12 -7.82 16.06
CA SER A 91 -0.37 -8.85 17.07
C SER A 91 -0.15 -10.25 16.50
N PRO A 92 0.75 -11.06 17.11
CA PRO A 92 0.90 -12.47 16.74
C PRO A 92 -0.40 -13.28 16.88
N LYS A 93 -1.28 -12.91 17.84
CA LYS A 93 -2.59 -13.57 18.02
C LYS A 93 -3.52 -13.30 16.84
N VAL A 94 -3.54 -12.06 16.34
CA VAL A 94 -4.32 -11.69 15.16
C VAL A 94 -3.74 -12.36 13.92
N PHE A 95 -2.41 -12.45 13.82
CA PHE A 95 -1.78 -13.19 12.73
C PHE A 95 -2.21 -14.67 12.69
N GLU A 96 -2.19 -15.38 13.82
CA GLU A 96 -2.66 -16.78 13.87
C GLU A 96 -4.15 -16.92 13.51
N PHE A 97 -4.98 -15.92 13.82
CA PHE A 97 -6.37 -15.87 13.34
C PHE A 97 -6.49 -15.65 11.82
N VAL A 98 -5.64 -14.83 11.24
CA VAL A 98 -5.63 -14.48 9.80
C VAL A 98 -5.01 -15.59 8.95
N LYS A 99 -4.03 -16.33 9.49
CA LYS A 99 -3.21 -17.34 8.82
C LYS A 99 -3.98 -18.38 7.99
N PRO A 100 -5.15 -18.91 8.40
CA PRO A 100 -5.93 -19.85 7.57
C PRO A 100 -6.47 -19.21 6.29
N TYR A 101 -6.62 -17.88 6.26
CA TYR A 101 -7.24 -17.11 5.17
C TYR A 101 -6.22 -16.48 4.22
N LEU A 102 -4.92 -16.75 4.37
CA LEU A 102 -3.87 -16.11 3.57
C LEU A 102 -4.07 -16.30 2.07
N PHE A 103 -4.50 -17.49 1.64
CA PHE A 103 -4.79 -17.73 0.23
C PHE A 103 -5.97 -16.87 -0.28
N LEU A 104 -7.03 -16.74 0.53
CA LEU A 104 -8.18 -15.90 0.20
C LEU A 104 -7.77 -14.43 0.12
N ILE A 105 -6.96 -13.96 1.08
CA ILE A 105 -6.43 -12.59 1.09
C ILE A 105 -5.61 -12.34 -0.19
N LEU A 106 -4.69 -13.24 -0.54
CA LEU A 106 -3.90 -13.12 -1.76
C LEU A 106 -4.78 -13.01 -3.01
N LEU A 107 -5.82 -13.85 -3.11
CA LEU A 107 -6.75 -13.83 -4.23
C LEU A 107 -7.53 -12.52 -4.32
N ILE A 108 -8.08 -12.04 -3.20
CA ILE A 108 -8.81 -10.78 -3.15
C ILE A 108 -7.88 -9.61 -3.49
N THR A 109 -6.66 -9.60 -2.96
CA THR A 109 -5.65 -8.58 -3.28
C THR A 109 -5.34 -8.59 -4.78
N LEU A 110 -5.14 -9.76 -5.40
CA LEU A 110 -4.90 -9.88 -6.84
C LEU A 110 -6.08 -9.34 -7.66
N ILE A 111 -7.31 -9.73 -7.32
CA ILE A 111 -8.52 -9.24 -8.00
C ILE A 111 -8.62 -7.71 -7.88
N GLY A 112 -8.39 -7.17 -6.68
CA GLY A 112 -8.36 -5.74 -6.43
C GLY A 112 -7.33 -5.02 -7.29
N HIS A 113 -6.12 -5.58 -7.45
CA HIS A 113 -5.11 -5.02 -8.34
C HIS A 113 -5.51 -5.10 -9.81
N ILE A 114 -6.05 -6.22 -10.28
CA ILE A 114 -6.52 -6.34 -11.67
C ILE A 114 -7.55 -5.25 -11.97
N ILE A 115 -8.53 -5.06 -11.09
CA ILE A 115 -9.56 -4.03 -11.22
C ILE A 115 -8.93 -2.63 -11.19
N GLY A 116 -8.09 -2.35 -10.19
CA GLY A 116 -7.45 -1.04 -10.03
C GLY A 116 -6.59 -0.65 -11.23
N PHE A 117 -5.77 -1.57 -11.73
CA PHE A 117 -4.94 -1.36 -12.91
C PHE A 117 -5.78 -1.19 -14.18
N TYR A 118 -6.86 -1.94 -14.34
CA TYR A 118 -7.77 -1.78 -15.49
C TYR A 118 -8.36 -0.36 -15.55
N PHE A 119 -8.90 0.12 -14.43
CA PHE A 119 -9.47 1.48 -14.36
C PHE A 119 -8.40 2.56 -14.54
N PHE A 120 -7.24 2.38 -13.90
CA PHE A 120 -6.15 3.35 -13.99
C PHE A 120 -5.61 3.47 -15.42
N SER A 121 -5.34 2.34 -16.10
CA SER A 121 -4.89 2.35 -17.50
C SER A 121 -5.91 2.99 -18.43
N LYS A 122 -7.22 2.75 -18.21
CA LYS A 122 -8.27 3.40 -19.00
C LYS A 122 -8.26 4.92 -18.81
N TYR A 123 -8.09 5.39 -17.59
CA TYR A 123 -8.01 6.81 -17.26
C TYR A 123 -6.78 7.47 -17.90
N GLU A 124 -5.61 6.84 -17.77
CA GLU A 124 -4.35 7.35 -18.30
C GLU A 124 -4.36 7.43 -19.83
N ASN A 125 -4.85 6.38 -20.50
CA ASN A 125 -4.99 6.37 -21.95
C ASN A 125 -5.90 7.49 -22.46
N LYS A 126 -7.01 7.76 -21.76
CA LYS A 126 -7.90 8.87 -22.09
C LYS A 126 -7.20 10.22 -21.94
N LYS A 127 -6.47 10.42 -20.83
CA LYS A 127 -5.73 11.65 -20.57
C LYS A 127 -4.67 11.92 -21.65
N ILE A 128 -3.95 10.88 -22.07
CA ILE A 128 -2.95 10.97 -23.14
C ILE A 128 -3.63 11.31 -24.47
N ALA A 129 -4.71 10.62 -24.84
CA ALA A 129 -5.46 10.90 -26.06
C ALA A 129 -5.98 12.34 -26.10
N ASP A 130 -6.51 12.85 -24.99
CA ASP A 130 -6.99 14.23 -24.87
C ASP A 130 -5.84 15.25 -25.01
N SER A 131 -4.66 14.96 -24.44
CA SER A 131 -3.48 15.83 -24.60
C SER A 131 -2.97 15.87 -26.03
N LEU A 132 -2.95 14.74 -26.74
CA LEU A 132 -2.55 14.64 -28.15
C LEU A 132 -3.54 15.37 -29.04
N ASN A 133 -4.84 15.16 -28.83
CA ASN A 133 -5.88 15.85 -29.59
C ASN A 133 -5.86 17.37 -29.41
N LYS A 134 -5.49 17.86 -28.22
CA LYS A 134 -5.27 19.29 -27.99
C LYS A 134 -4.02 19.81 -28.71
N ALA A 135 -2.92 19.06 -28.66
CA ALA A 135 -1.68 19.43 -29.34
C ALA A 135 -1.82 19.44 -30.87
N LEU A 136 -2.71 18.62 -31.43
CA LEU A 136 -3.00 18.58 -32.87
C LEU A 136 -4.01 19.64 -33.34
N LYS A 137 -4.75 20.26 -32.42
CA LYS A 137 -5.72 21.32 -32.73
C LYS A 137 -5.12 22.74 -32.67
N ASN A 138 -3.93 22.88 -32.10
CA ASN A 138 -3.13 24.10 -32.10
C ASN A 138 -2.03 24.01 -33.15
#